data_AF-A0A8T4J3P3-F1
#
_entry.id   AF-A0A8T4J3P3-F1
#
_cell.length_a   1.000
_cell.length_b   1.000
_cell.length_c   1.000
_cell.angle_alpha   90.00
_cell.angle_beta   90.00
_cell.angle_gamma   90.00
#
_symmetry.space_group_name_H-M   'P 1'
#
loop_
_entity.id
_entity.type
_entity.pdbx_description
1 polymer ?
#
loop_
_entity_poly.entity_id
_entity_poly.type
_entity_poly.pdbx_seq_one_letter_code
_entity_poly.pdbx_strand_id
1 'polypeptide(L)'
;IHKYTGLSQGKCLALIDGTIVLSAMFVFNIEQGLYAMLGVYISSKTIDVIQVGLNRSKMAMIITNREEEVRHAVLNKIDRGITKISAVGGYTDDERPILMCVVGQT
;
A
#
# COMPACT_ATOMS: atom_id res chain seq x y z
N ILE A 1 4.03 -15.93 0.87
CA ILE A 1 4.16 -15.89 -0.61
C ILE A 1 5.38 -15.06 -1.04
N HIS A 2 5.54 -13.80 -0.59
CA HIS A 2 6.76 -13.00 -0.86
C HIS A 2 8.08 -13.64 -0.37
N LYS A 3 8.02 -14.49 0.66
CA LYS A 3 9.18 -15.21 1.23
C LYS A 3 9.60 -16.47 0.44
N TYR A 4 8.75 -17.01 -0.45
CA TYR A 4 9.00 -18.30 -1.11
C TYR A 4 9.20 -18.22 -2.63
N THR A 5 8.68 -17.20 -3.33
CA THR A 5 8.76 -17.12 -4.81
C THR A 5 9.42 -15.88 -5.37
N GLY A 6 9.74 -14.85 -4.56
CA GLY A 6 10.41 -13.61 -5.03
C GLY A 6 9.62 -12.79 -6.06
N LEU A 7 8.40 -13.22 -6.42
CA LEU A 7 7.51 -12.53 -7.33
C LEU A 7 6.68 -11.49 -6.56
N SER A 8 6.55 -10.29 -7.13
CA SER A 8 5.65 -9.28 -6.57
C SER A 8 4.22 -9.80 -6.55
N GLN A 9 3.42 -9.35 -5.57
CA GLN A 9 2.02 -9.77 -5.41
C GLN A 9 1.22 -9.60 -6.71
N GLY A 10 1.49 -8.53 -7.47
CA GLY A 10 0.87 -8.28 -8.78
C GLY A 10 1.22 -9.30 -9.87
N LYS A 11 2.45 -9.84 -9.89
CA LYS A 11 2.84 -10.87 -10.86
C LYS A 11 2.16 -12.21 -10.60
N CYS A 12 1.98 -12.56 -9.32
CA CYS A 12 1.24 -13.77 -8.94
C CYS A 12 -0.24 -13.66 -9.32
N LEU A 13 -0.88 -12.51 -9.06
CA LEU A 13 -2.26 -12.28 -9.50
C LEU A 13 -2.38 -12.36 -11.03
N ALA A 14 -1.49 -11.71 -11.76
CA ALA A 14 -1.51 -11.74 -13.23
C ALA A 14 -1.36 -13.15 -13.81
N LEU A 15 -0.54 -14.01 -13.19
CA LEU A 15 -0.40 -15.41 -13.60
C LEU A 15 -1.66 -16.23 -13.32
N ILE A 16 -2.25 -16.05 -12.14
CA ILE A 16 -3.48 -16.76 -11.76
C ILE A 16 -4.62 -16.34 -12.68
N ASP A 17 -4.84 -15.03 -12.84
CA ASP A 17 -5.88 -14.48 -13.70
C ASP A 17 -5.66 -14.88 -15.17
N GLY A 18 -4.40 -14.83 -15.66
CA GLY A 18 -4.05 -15.28 -17.01
C GLY A 18 -4.37 -16.75 -17.24
N THR A 19 -4.09 -17.62 -16.26
CA THR A 19 -4.40 -19.05 -16.35
C THR A 19 -5.90 -19.29 -16.34
N ILE A 20 -6.66 -18.57 -15.52
CA ILE A 20 -8.12 -18.65 -15.46
C ILE A 20 -8.73 -18.20 -16.80
N VAL A 21 -8.26 -17.09 -17.38
CA VAL A 21 -8.76 -16.59 -18.68
C VAL A 21 -8.47 -17.58 -19.81
N LEU A 22 -7.27 -18.13 -19.89
CA LEU A 22 -6.91 -19.15 -20.88
C LEU A 22 -7.78 -20.40 -20.75
N SER A 23 -8.04 -20.84 -19.51
CA SER A 23 -8.89 -21.99 -19.22
C SER A 23 -10.36 -21.70 -19.58
N ALA A 24 -10.84 -20.49 -19.30
CA ALA A 24 -12.21 -20.08 -19.59
C ALA A 24 -12.47 -19.95 -21.10
N MET A 25 -11.49 -19.46 -21.87
CA MET A 25 -11.57 -19.40 -23.34
C MET A 25 -11.71 -20.78 -23.99
N PHE A 26 -11.20 -21.83 -23.36
CA PHE A 26 -11.28 -23.20 -23.88
C PHE A 26 -12.55 -23.94 -23.45
N VAL A 27 -13.19 -23.53 -22.34
CA VAL A 27 -14.25 -24.31 -21.67
C VAL A 27 -15.65 -23.70 -21.82
N PHE A 28 -15.80 -22.38 -21.99
CA PHE A 28 -17.11 -21.71 -21.85
C PHE A 28 -17.63 -21.05 -23.14
N ASN A 29 -18.95 -21.11 -23.32
CA ASN A 29 -19.69 -20.22 -24.21
C ASN A 29 -19.59 -18.76 -23.71
N ILE A 30 -19.72 -17.78 -24.62
CA ILE A 30 -19.52 -16.35 -24.32
C ILE A 30 -20.28 -15.87 -23.08
N GLU A 31 -21.51 -16.33 -22.86
CA GLU A 31 -22.33 -15.94 -21.70
C GLU A 31 -21.72 -16.41 -20.37
N GLN A 32 -21.29 -17.66 -20.29
CA GLN A 32 -20.66 -18.21 -19.08
C GLN A 32 -19.28 -17.59 -18.83
N GLY A 33 -18.54 -17.26 -19.89
CA GLY A 33 -17.29 -16.51 -19.79
C GLY A 33 -17.48 -15.11 -19.20
N LEU A 34 -18.54 -14.40 -19.60
CA LEU A 34 -18.89 -13.08 -19.04
C LEU A 34 -19.23 -13.14 -17.55
N TYR A 35 -19.97 -14.17 -17.11
CA TYR A 35 -20.26 -14.37 -15.68
C TYR A 35 -19.01 -14.67 -14.85
N ALA A 36 -18.10 -15.50 -15.38
CA ALA A 36 -16.82 -15.78 -14.72
C ALA A 36 -15.95 -14.52 -14.61
N MET A 37 -15.87 -13.71 -15.68
CA MET A 37 -15.12 -12.45 -15.67
C MET A 37 -15.68 -11.45 -14.64
N LEU A 38 -17.02 -11.35 -14.55
CA LEU A 38 -17.69 -10.50 -13.57
C LEU A 38 -17.40 -10.96 -12.13
N GLY A 39 -17.43 -12.26 -11.88
CA GLY A 39 -17.10 -12.84 -10.58
C GLY A 39 -15.66 -12.55 -10.15
N VAL A 40 -14.69 -12.72 -11.05
CA VAL A 40 -13.28 -12.38 -10.79
C VAL A 40 -13.12 -10.89 -10.51
N TYR A 41 -13.80 -10.02 -11.28
CA TYR A 41 -13.76 -8.57 -11.06
C TYR A 41 -14.30 -8.18 -9.67
N ILE A 42 -15.48 -8.68 -9.29
CA ILE A 42 -16.10 -8.39 -7.99
C ILE A 42 -15.23 -8.92 -6.85
N SER A 43 -14.72 -10.14 -6.98
CA SER A 43 -13.85 -10.74 -5.97
C SER A 43 -12.56 -9.95 -5.80
N SER A 44 -11.89 -9.58 -6.90
CA SER A 44 -10.68 -8.76 -6.90
C SER A 44 -10.92 -7.41 -6.23
N LYS A 45 -12.02 -6.71 -6.57
CA LYS A 45 -12.40 -5.47 -5.89
C LYS A 45 -12.71 -5.64 -4.41
N THR A 46 -13.34 -6.73 -4.03
CA THR A 46 -13.64 -7.04 -2.63
C THR A 46 -12.35 -7.27 -1.85
N ILE A 47 -11.39 -8.01 -2.42
CA ILE A 47 -10.06 -8.22 -1.84
C ILE A 47 -9.33 -6.89 -1.67
N ASP A 48 -9.34 -6.02 -2.67
CA ASP A 48 -8.72 -4.69 -2.58
C ASP A 48 -9.31 -3.86 -1.44
N VAL A 49 -10.64 -3.84 -1.30
CA VAL A 49 -11.33 -3.11 -0.24
C VAL A 49 -11.00 -3.68 1.13
N ILE A 50 -10.88 -5.01 1.27
CA ILE A 50 -10.52 -5.66 2.53
C ILE A 50 -9.03 -5.44 2.88
N GLN A 51 -8.12 -5.53 1.90
CA GLN A 51 -6.67 -5.37 2.12
C GLN A 51 -6.28 -3.93 2.43
N VAL A 52 -6.77 -2.97 1.64
CA VAL A 52 -6.39 -1.56 1.75
C VAL A 52 -7.32 -0.81 2.70
N GLY A 53 -8.53 -1.33 2.94
CA GLY A 53 -9.57 -0.61 3.66
C GLY A 53 -10.13 0.57 2.87
N LEU A 54 -11.13 1.25 3.44
CA LEU A 54 -11.68 2.49 2.87
C LEU A 54 -10.76 3.71 3.08
N ASN A 55 -9.79 3.61 4.00
CA ASN A 55 -8.92 4.71 4.38
C ASN A 55 -7.56 4.58 3.70
N ARG A 56 -7.37 5.35 2.61
CA ARG A 56 -6.06 5.54 1.98
C ARG A 56 -5.23 6.52 2.80
N SER A 57 -4.65 6.05 3.89
CA SER A 57 -3.69 6.84 4.69
C SER A 57 -2.26 6.56 4.22
N LYS A 58 -1.47 7.60 3.97
CA LYS A 58 -0.03 7.49 3.73
C LYS A 58 0.75 7.92 4.96
N MET A 59 1.82 7.18 5.24
CA MET A 59 2.78 7.53 6.27
C MET A 59 3.89 8.40 5.66
N ALA A 60 4.10 9.58 6.24
CA ALA A 60 5.22 10.46 5.94
C ALA A 60 6.24 10.39 7.08
N MET A 61 7.51 10.18 6.73
CA MET A 61 8.62 10.08 7.67
C MET A 61 9.63 11.19 7.33
N ILE A 62 9.81 12.13 8.25
CA ILE A 62 10.63 13.33 8.04
C ILE A 62 11.86 13.24 8.94
N ILE A 63 13.04 13.09 8.35
CA ILE A 63 14.33 13.14 9.06
C ILE A 63 14.82 14.58 9.02
N THR A 64 15.00 15.22 10.17
CA THR A 64 15.44 16.62 10.25
C THR A 64 16.17 16.91 11.55
N ASN A 65 17.16 17.79 11.51
CA ASN A 65 17.81 18.30 12.72
C ASN A 65 17.05 19.49 13.33
N ARG A 66 16.02 20.01 12.62
CA ARG A 66 15.17 21.12 13.07
C ARG A 66 13.78 20.59 13.46
N GLU A 67 13.74 19.68 14.43
CA GLU A 67 12.50 18.98 14.79
C GLU A 67 11.40 19.93 15.28
N GLU A 68 11.74 20.98 16.04
CA GLU A 68 10.75 21.92 16.59
C GLU A 68 10.06 22.76 15.51
N GLU A 69 10.81 23.27 14.53
CA GLU A 69 10.25 24.05 13.41
C GLU A 69 9.25 23.20 12.60
N VAL A 70 9.63 21.96 12.30
CA VAL A 70 8.79 21.04 11.53
C VAL A 70 7.60 20.58 12.36
N ARG A 71 7.77 20.28 13.64
CA ARG A 71 6.70 19.93 14.56
C ARG A 71 5.64 21.03 14.62
N HIS A 72 6.05 22.28 14.80
CA HIS A 72 5.14 23.41 14.80
C HIS A 72 4.42 23.61 13.46
N ALA A 73 5.13 23.44 12.34
CA ALA A 73 4.50 23.54 11.02
C ALA A 73 3.44 22.45 10.80
N VAL A 74 3.72 21.20 11.16
CA VAL A 74 2.78 20.08 10.97
C VAL A 74 1.57 20.21 11.91
N LEU A 75 1.79 20.50 13.20
CA LEU A 75 0.70 20.66 14.16
C LEU A 75 -0.20 21.85 13.82
N ASN A 76 0.36 23.01 13.50
CA ASN A 76 -0.42 24.24 13.34
C ASN A 76 -0.94 24.48 11.92
N LYS A 77 -0.25 24.00 10.87
CA LYS A 77 -0.66 24.24 9.47
C LYS A 77 -1.41 23.06 8.86
N ILE A 78 -1.09 21.83 9.26
CA ILE A 78 -1.67 20.60 8.69
C ILE A 78 -2.72 20.01 9.65
N ASP A 79 -2.78 20.47 10.90
CA ASP A 79 -3.70 20.00 11.94
C ASP A 79 -3.66 18.47 12.10
N ARG A 80 -2.44 17.94 12.17
CA ARG A 80 -2.19 16.49 12.24
C ARG A 80 -1.25 16.11 13.36
N GLY A 81 -1.56 14.99 14.01
CA GLY A 81 -0.72 14.40 15.05
C GLY A 81 0.62 13.92 14.49
N ILE A 82 1.66 14.08 15.29
CA ILE A 82 3.03 13.68 14.95
C ILE A 82 3.59 12.83 16.08
N THR A 83 4.39 11.82 15.73
CA THR A 83 5.16 11.02 16.68
C THR A 83 6.64 11.24 16.45
N LYS A 84 7.38 11.57 17.51
CA LYS A 84 8.85 11.64 17.46
C LYS A 84 9.45 10.26 17.69
N ILE A 85 10.40 9.89 16.83
CA ILE A 85 11.19 8.66 16.91
C ILE A 85 12.66 9.07 16.99
N SER A 86 13.36 8.65 18.04
CA SER A 86 14.81 8.84 18.13
C SER A 86 15.50 7.84 17.21
N ALA A 87 16.29 8.33 16.25
CA ALA A 87 17.10 7.50 15.37
C ALA A 87 18.55 7.97 15.37
N VAL A 88 19.45 7.06 15.04
CA VAL A 88 20.90 7.30 14.98
C VAL A 88 21.38 6.93 13.59
N GLY A 89 22.23 7.78 13.01
CA GLY A 89 22.77 7.57 11.67
C GLY A 89 23.75 6.38 11.66
N GLY A 90 23.43 5.31 10.94
CA GLY A 90 24.28 4.11 10.92
C GLY A 90 25.67 4.26 10.27
N TYR A 91 26.03 5.46 9.77
CA TYR A 91 27.37 5.78 9.28
C TYR A 91 28.08 6.83 10.14
N THR A 92 27.37 7.86 10.59
CA THR A 92 27.97 8.96 11.37
C THR A 92 27.80 8.82 12.88
N ASP A 93 27.00 7.86 13.35
CA ASP A 93 26.56 7.71 14.75
C ASP A 93 25.90 8.97 15.35
N ASP A 94 25.50 9.94 14.51
CA ASP A 94 24.80 11.13 14.97
C ASP A 94 23.33 10.83 15.27
N GLU A 95 22.82 11.42 16.35
CA GLU A 95 21.38 11.46 16.60
C GLU A 95 20.67 12.29 15.53
N ARG A 96 19.68 11.68 14.88
CA ARG A 96 18.80 12.33 13.91
C ARG A 96 17.36 12.00 14.24
N PRO A 97 16.58 12.94 14.79
CA PRO A 97 15.20 12.68 15.11
C PRO A 97 14.37 12.49 13.84
N ILE A 98 13.43 11.55 13.91
CA ILE A 98 12.47 11.24 12.87
C ILE A 98 11.09 11.67 13.36
N LEU A 99 10.42 12.49 12.55
CA LEU A 99 9.02 12.88 12.77
C LEU A 99 8.13 12.04 11.86
N MET A 100 7.27 11.23 12.47
CA MET A 100 6.29 10.38 11.78
C MET A 100 4.92 11.04 11.82
N CYS A 101 4.28 11.18 10.67
CA CYS A 101 2.92 11.72 10.52
C CYS A 101 2.11 10.86 9.54
N VAL A 102 0.82 10.68 9.83
CA VAL A 102 -0.11 9.93 8.97
C VAL A 102 -1.09 10.91 8.33
N VAL A 103 -1.01 11.02 7.00
CA VAL A 103 -1.83 11.93 6.18
C VAL A 103 -2.81 11.14 5.33
N GLY A 104 -4.03 11.65 5.18
CA GLY A 104 -4.99 11.10 4.21
C GLY A 104 -4.52 11.38 2.79
N GLN A 105 -4.63 10.39 1.91
CA GLN A 105 -4.45 10.57 0.47
C GLN A 105 -5.75 11.15 -0.10
N THR A 106 -5.81 12.48 -0.24
CA THR A 106 -6.84 13.16 -1.05
C THR A 106 -6.70 12.82 -2.52
#